data_AF-A0A934LK78-F1
#
_entry.id   AF-A0A934LK78-F1
#
_cell.length_a   1.000
_cell.length_b   1.000
_cell.length_c   1.000
_cell.angle_alpha   90.00
_cell.angle_beta   90.00
_cell.angle_gamma   90.00
#
_symmetry.space_group_name_H-M   'P 1'
#
loop_
_entity.id
_entity.type
_entity.pdbx_description
1 polymer ?
#
loop_
_entity_poly.entity_id
_entity_poly.type
_entity_poly.pdbx_seq_one_letter_code
_entity_poly.pdbx_strand_id
1 'polypeptide(L)'
;MADDLQKQLERVYALIQREQSDDALQILRPLLEEHNDNADVWWLMANAVDDPRQARRALVNVLKINPRHSRARNLLEKLNESYPPRDDELMMMMELPEADDRFVVSQSESDEDEINFDDPFAEDGDDSAGFDDDEDPFAELLEEEGKKGKKGKKAKASGSEKRKRSPLRTLLLLLVLVLVAVVALVILMGGKEDKGVEDAAAIAPVTVDQIELQDILAATSSSVSASTSPNFGPNSGAVYADTSVGRTLFVQGCVCTSADCQGPHPDNLAALAFEGINLAASRISNAPESIRSEIQGVGVNITSCVAGSTDTLYRAFVDLTAVNEFSTSGDRATFQARWVKEG
;
A
#
# COMPACT_ATOMS: atom_id res chain seq x y z
N MET A 1 -17.48 -32.30 10.55
CA MET A 1 -16.46 -31.26 10.27
C MET A 1 -17.11 -29.93 9.93
N ALA A 2 -18.21 -29.90 9.15
CA ALA A 2 -19.01 -28.68 8.93
C ALA A 2 -19.41 -27.94 10.22
N ASP A 3 -19.87 -28.67 11.25
CA ASP A 3 -20.24 -28.09 12.54
C ASP A 3 -19.10 -27.36 13.27
N ASP A 4 -17.84 -27.76 13.04
CA ASP A 4 -16.68 -27.12 13.68
C ASP A 4 -16.36 -25.79 12.98
N LEU A 5 -16.38 -25.79 11.64
CA LEU A 5 -16.21 -24.57 10.84
C LEU A 5 -17.25 -23.52 11.22
N GLN A 6 -18.53 -23.91 11.31
CA GLN A 6 -19.60 -22.97 11.65
C GLN A 6 -19.39 -22.32 13.03
N LYS A 7 -19.00 -23.09 14.05
CA LYS A 7 -18.65 -22.57 15.38
C LYS A 7 -17.46 -21.62 15.34
N GLN A 8 -16.47 -21.88 14.49
CA GLN A 8 -15.33 -20.98 14.33
C GLN A 8 -15.74 -19.67 13.66
N LEU A 9 -16.61 -19.70 12.64
CA LEU A 9 -17.14 -18.50 11.99
C LEU A 9 -18.00 -17.66 12.94
N GLU A 10 -18.86 -18.29 13.74
CA GLU A 10 -19.63 -17.61 14.79
C GLU A 10 -18.72 -16.89 15.80
N ARG A 11 -17.63 -17.56 16.22
CA ARG A 11 -16.65 -16.96 17.13
C ARG A 11 -15.94 -15.77 16.49
N VAL A 12 -15.54 -15.87 15.23
CA VAL A 12 -14.91 -14.77 14.48
C VAL A 12 -15.86 -13.58 14.39
N TYR A 13 -17.12 -13.83 14.03
CA TYR A 13 -18.14 -12.80 13.93
C TYR A 13 -18.32 -12.05 15.25
N ALA A 14 -18.39 -12.78 16.37
CA ALA A 14 -18.47 -12.17 17.70
C ALA A 14 -17.24 -11.33 18.08
N LEU A 15 -16.05 -11.63 17.53
CA LEU A 15 -14.84 -10.82 17.72
C LEU A 15 -14.90 -9.53 16.89
N ILE A 16 -15.34 -9.61 15.63
CA ILE A 16 -15.51 -8.44 14.75
C ILE A 16 -16.52 -7.45 15.36
N GLN A 17 -17.66 -7.95 15.87
CA GLN A 17 -18.66 -7.10 16.54
C GLN A 17 -18.15 -6.37 17.78
N ARG A 18 -17.08 -6.88 18.41
CA ARG A 18 -16.42 -6.27 19.58
C ARG A 18 -15.20 -5.44 19.21
N GLU A 19 -15.01 -5.15 17.92
CA GLU A 19 -13.84 -4.44 17.38
C GLU A 19 -12.51 -5.13 17.71
N GLN A 20 -12.54 -6.46 17.93
CA GLN A 20 -11.34 -7.27 18.18
C GLN A 20 -10.81 -7.86 16.86
N SER A 21 -10.50 -6.98 15.91
CA SER A 21 -10.07 -7.31 14.55
C SER A 21 -8.82 -8.22 14.53
N ASP A 22 -7.81 -7.94 15.37
CA ASP A 22 -6.58 -8.72 15.43
C ASP A 22 -6.82 -10.19 15.84
N ASP A 23 -7.68 -10.41 16.84
CA ASP A 23 -8.03 -11.75 17.32
C ASP A 23 -8.84 -12.51 16.27
N ALA A 24 -9.74 -11.82 15.55
CA ALA A 24 -10.50 -12.39 14.45
C ALA A 24 -9.57 -12.85 13.31
N LEU A 25 -8.58 -12.02 12.94
CA LEU A 25 -7.62 -12.33 11.88
C LEU A 25 -6.72 -13.53 12.22
N GLN A 26 -6.37 -13.74 13.50
CA GLN A 26 -5.61 -14.93 13.91
C GLN A 26 -6.36 -16.23 13.65
N ILE A 27 -7.69 -16.21 13.74
CA ILE A 27 -8.55 -17.38 13.46
C ILE A 27 -8.85 -17.51 11.97
N LEU A 28 -9.10 -16.39 11.27
CA LEU A 28 -9.45 -16.39 9.85
C LEU A 28 -8.32 -16.82 8.92
N ARG A 29 -7.05 -16.51 9.23
CA ARG A 29 -5.91 -16.88 8.38
C ARG A 29 -5.78 -18.39 8.13
N PRO A 30 -5.73 -19.26 9.15
CA PRO A 30 -5.67 -20.70 8.92
C PRO A 30 -6.96 -21.23 8.26
N LEU A 31 -8.13 -20.64 8.56
CA LEU A 31 -9.38 -21.00 7.89
C LEU A 31 -9.36 -20.71 6.39
N LEU A 32 -8.75 -19.61 5.96
CA LEU A 32 -8.59 -19.28 4.54
C LEU A 32 -7.62 -20.23 3.82
N GLU A 33 -6.62 -20.77 4.52
CA GLU A 33 -5.72 -21.77 3.94
C GLU A 33 -6.43 -23.11 3.71
N GLU A 34 -7.33 -23.50 4.62
CA GLU A 34 -8.09 -24.76 4.53
C GLU A 34 -9.34 -24.65 3.65
N HIS A 35 -10.00 -23.49 3.64
CA HIS A 35 -11.31 -23.26 3.02
C HIS A 35 -11.29 -22.03 2.10
N ASN A 36 -10.35 -21.98 1.15
CA ASN A 36 -10.19 -20.85 0.23
C ASN A 36 -11.36 -20.66 -0.77
N ASP A 37 -12.25 -21.65 -0.88
CA ASP A 37 -13.43 -21.67 -1.74
C ASP A 37 -14.73 -21.32 -0.99
N ASN A 38 -14.64 -20.97 0.30
CA ASN A 38 -15.80 -20.59 1.10
C ASN A 38 -16.00 -19.07 1.12
N ALA A 39 -17.12 -18.62 0.53
CA ALA A 39 -17.48 -17.21 0.45
C ALA A 39 -17.65 -16.53 1.83
N ASP A 40 -18.15 -17.25 2.84
CA ASP A 40 -18.40 -16.70 4.18
C ASP A 40 -17.10 -16.35 4.90
N VAL A 41 -16.06 -17.17 4.73
CA VAL A 41 -14.73 -16.92 5.29
C VAL A 41 -14.13 -15.64 4.71
N TRP A 42 -14.23 -15.48 3.38
CA TRP A 42 -13.78 -14.26 2.69
C TRP A 42 -14.59 -13.03 3.09
N TRP A 43 -15.90 -13.19 3.30
CA TRP A 43 -16.77 -12.11 3.77
C TRP A 43 -16.38 -11.63 5.17
N LEU A 44 -16.13 -12.55 6.11
CA LEU A 44 -15.65 -12.19 7.45
C LEU A 44 -14.25 -11.55 7.40
N MET A 45 -13.36 -12.02 6.53
CA MET A 45 -12.05 -11.39 6.29
C MET A 45 -12.19 -9.94 5.84
N ALA A 46 -13.11 -9.65 4.91
CA ALA A 46 -13.36 -8.28 4.44
C ALA A 46 -13.81 -7.33 5.56
N ASN A 47 -14.54 -7.83 6.55
CA ASN A 47 -15.04 -7.05 7.69
C ASN A 47 -14.06 -7.00 8.88
N ALA A 48 -13.05 -7.87 8.92
CA ALA A 48 -12.05 -7.92 9.98
C ALA A 48 -10.78 -7.11 9.68
N VAL A 49 -10.52 -6.76 8.42
CA VAL A 49 -9.32 -6.00 8.04
C VAL A 49 -9.57 -4.49 8.04
N ASP A 50 -8.62 -3.73 8.61
CA ASP A 50 -8.70 -2.26 8.65
C ASP A 50 -8.21 -1.61 7.34
N ASP A 51 -7.41 -2.32 6.55
CA ASP A 51 -6.86 -1.84 5.29
C ASP A 51 -7.89 -1.96 4.15
N PRO A 52 -8.34 -0.85 3.54
CA PRO A 52 -9.35 -0.88 2.48
C PRO A 52 -8.90 -1.70 1.26
N ARG A 53 -7.60 -1.84 1.01
CA ARG A 53 -7.08 -2.65 -0.09
C ARG A 53 -7.30 -4.15 0.18
N GLN A 54 -7.06 -4.58 1.41
CA GLN A 54 -7.30 -5.97 1.82
C GLN A 54 -8.79 -6.28 1.86
N ALA A 55 -9.62 -5.36 2.35
CA ALA A 55 -11.07 -5.50 2.33
C ALA A 55 -11.59 -5.68 0.91
N ARG A 56 -11.12 -4.84 -0.04
CA ARG A 56 -11.47 -4.93 -1.46
C ARG A 56 -11.10 -6.28 -2.05
N ARG A 57 -9.87 -6.76 -1.83
CA ARG A 57 -9.42 -8.08 -2.33
C ARG A 57 -10.28 -9.22 -1.78
N ALA A 58 -10.60 -9.19 -0.49
CA ALA A 58 -11.47 -10.18 0.12
C ALA A 58 -12.88 -10.16 -0.50
N LEU A 59 -13.49 -8.98 -0.68
CA LEU A 59 -14.80 -8.82 -1.35
C LEU A 59 -14.79 -9.30 -2.80
N VAL A 60 -13.73 -9.01 -3.55
CA VAL A 60 -13.54 -9.53 -4.91
C VAL A 60 -13.52 -11.07 -4.90
N ASN A 61 -12.85 -11.71 -3.93
CA ASN A 61 -12.87 -13.17 -3.79
C ASN A 61 -14.26 -13.71 -3.42
N VAL A 62 -15.01 -13.03 -2.54
CA VAL A 62 -16.42 -13.37 -2.26
C VAL A 62 -17.22 -13.40 -3.56
N LEU A 63 -17.08 -12.37 -4.40
CA LEU A 63 -17.82 -12.26 -5.67
C LEU A 63 -17.33 -13.24 -6.74
N LYS A 64 -16.06 -13.66 -6.70
CA LYS A 64 -15.56 -14.76 -7.55
C LYS A 64 -16.24 -16.09 -7.23
N ILE A 65 -16.42 -16.38 -5.93
CA ILE A 65 -17.03 -17.63 -5.45
C ILE A 65 -18.56 -17.59 -5.57
N ASN A 66 -19.16 -16.49 -5.14
CA ASN A 66 -20.60 -16.25 -5.17
C ASN A 66 -20.90 -14.90 -5.85
N PRO A 67 -21.06 -14.89 -7.20
CA PRO A 67 -21.34 -13.68 -7.95
C PRO A 67 -22.63 -12.98 -7.50
N ARG A 68 -23.59 -13.71 -6.92
CA ARG A 68 -24.92 -13.20 -6.50
C ARG A 68 -24.96 -12.67 -5.07
N HIS A 69 -23.80 -12.51 -4.42
CA HIS A 69 -23.73 -12.01 -3.05
C HIS A 69 -23.99 -10.50 -2.96
N SER A 70 -25.26 -10.10 -2.87
CA SER A 70 -25.72 -8.69 -2.90
C SER A 70 -25.00 -7.80 -1.88
N ARG A 71 -24.87 -8.24 -0.62
CA ARG A 71 -24.16 -7.47 0.43
C ARG A 71 -22.70 -7.17 0.11
N ALA A 72 -22.02 -8.09 -0.59
CA ALA A 72 -20.61 -7.93 -0.94
C ALA A 72 -20.43 -6.94 -2.08
N ARG A 73 -21.35 -6.93 -3.06
CA ARG A 73 -21.39 -5.90 -4.11
C ARG A 73 -21.62 -4.51 -3.52
N ASN A 74 -22.63 -4.38 -2.66
CA ASN A 74 -22.96 -3.10 -2.03
C ASN A 74 -21.80 -2.58 -1.16
N LEU A 75 -21.15 -3.45 -0.39
CA LEU A 75 -20.01 -3.06 0.43
C LEU A 75 -18.80 -2.69 -0.44
N LEU A 76 -18.55 -3.41 -1.53
CA LEU A 76 -17.48 -3.11 -2.48
C LEU A 76 -17.71 -1.76 -3.18
N GLU A 77 -18.95 -1.47 -3.59
CA GLU A 77 -19.33 -0.20 -4.19
C GLU A 77 -19.09 0.97 -3.22
N LYS A 78 -19.58 0.87 -1.98
CA LYS A 78 -19.33 1.87 -0.93
C LYS A 78 -17.85 2.07 -0.65
N LEU A 79 -17.09 0.97 -0.63
CA LEU A 79 -15.65 1.00 -0.42
C LEU A 79 -14.93 1.69 -1.58
N ASN A 80 -15.35 1.43 -2.83
CA ASN A 80 -14.81 2.07 -4.03
C ASN A 80 -15.13 3.57 -4.09
N GLU A 81 -16.31 3.98 -3.62
CA GLU A 81 -16.71 5.38 -3.54
C GLU A 81 -15.85 6.15 -2.52
N SER A 82 -15.63 5.56 -1.34
CA SER A 82 -14.84 6.17 -0.26
C SER A 82 -13.33 6.11 -0.51
N TYR A 83 -12.88 5.02 -1.15
CA TYR A 83 -11.49 4.72 -1.44
C TYR A 83 -11.39 4.22 -2.89
N PRO A 84 -11.20 5.12 -3.87
CA PRO A 84 -11.08 4.75 -5.27
C PRO A 84 -9.99 3.67 -5.47
N PRO A 85 -10.25 2.65 -6.31
CA PRO A 85 -9.25 1.62 -6.60
C PRO A 85 -8.05 2.22 -7.30
N ARG A 86 -6.86 1.73 -6.95
CA ARG A 86 -5.62 2.09 -7.65
C ARG A 86 -5.50 1.36 -8.98
N ASP A 87 -4.65 1.84 -9.87
CA ASP A 87 -4.43 1.22 -11.20
C ASP A 87 -3.99 -0.25 -11.11
N ASP A 88 -3.19 -0.60 -10.10
CA ASP A 88 -2.79 -1.99 -9.86
C ASP A 88 -3.94 -2.89 -9.38
N GLU A 89 -4.93 -2.31 -8.70
CA GLU A 89 -6.14 -3.00 -8.24
C GLU A 89 -7.18 -3.11 -9.36
N LEU A 90 -7.29 -2.09 -10.21
CA LEU A 90 -8.14 -2.09 -11.40
C LEU A 90 -7.82 -3.26 -12.32
N MET A 91 -6.54 -3.58 -12.50
CA MET A 91 -6.11 -4.77 -13.24
C MET A 91 -6.62 -6.08 -12.62
N MET A 92 -6.70 -6.18 -11.29
CA MET A 92 -7.24 -7.38 -10.61
C MET A 92 -8.77 -7.46 -10.68
N MET A 93 -9.46 -6.33 -10.79
CA MET A 93 -10.93 -6.29 -10.93
C MET A 93 -11.39 -6.63 -12.36
N MET A 94 -10.58 -6.35 -13.38
CA MET A 94 -10.88 -6.70 -14.78
C MET A 94 -10.91 -8.22 -15.02
N GLU A 95 -10.32 -9.03 -14.13
CA GLU A 95 -10.38 -10.50 -14.17
C GLU A 95 -11.62 -11.10 -13.49
N LEU A 96 -12.51 -10.28 -12.92
CA LEU A 96 -13.79 -10.81 -12.43
C LEU A 96 -14.58 -11.34 -13.63
N PRO A 97 -15.05 -12.60 -13.61
CA PRO A 97 -15.96 -13.07 -14.64
C PRO A 97 -17.15 -12.12 -14.61
N GLU A 98 -17.37 -11.38 -15.71
CA GLU A 98 -18.56 -10.57 -15.88
C GLU A 98 -19.73 -11.50 -15.56
N ALA A 99 -20.46 -11.20 -14.49
CA ALA A 99 -21.66 -11.96 -14.16
C ALA A 99 -22.50 -11.89 -15.42
N ASP A 100 -22.67 -13.02 -16.09
CA ASP A 100 -23.29 -13.10 -17.40
C ASP A 100 -24.73 -12.59 -17.26
N ASP A 101 -24.91 -11.28 -17.43
CA ASP A 101 -26.18 -10.56 -17.38
C ASP A 101 -27.06 -10.95 -18.57
N ARG A 102 -26.67 -12.00 -19.33
CA ARG A 102 -27.55 -12.80 -20.17
C ARG A 102 -28.55 -13.66 -19.39
N PHE A 103 -28.89 -13.32 -18.15
CA PHE A 103 -30.31 -13.39 -17.80
C PHE A 103 -31.03 -12.28 -18.56
N VAL A 104 -31.11 -12.48 -19.89
CA VAL A 104 -32.18 -11.95 -20.71
C VAL A 104 -33.41 -12.42 -19.97
N VAL A 105 -34.02 -11.52 -19.21
CA VAL A 105 -35.46 -11.58 -18.97
C VAL A 105 -35.99 -11.65 -20.39
N SER A 106 -36.28 -12.87 -20.86
CA SER A 106 -37.28 -13.06 -21.88
C SER A 106 -38.52 -12.45 -21.25
N GLN A 107 -38.67 -11.14 -21.41
CA GLN A 107 -39.92 -10.56 -21.82
C GLN A 107 -40.27 -11.40 -23.05
N SER A 108 -40.97 -12.50 -22.79
CA SER A 108 -41.99 -12.93 -23.71
C SER A 108 -42.79 -11.66 -23.96
N GLU A 109 -42.50 -11.04 -25.10
CA GLU A 109 -43.52 -10.42 -25.93
C GLU A 109 -44.62 -11.48 -26.07
N SER A 110 -45.46 -11.57 -25.04
CA SER A 110 -46.73 -12.24 -25.11
C SER A 110 -47.56 -11.31 -25.96
N ASP A 111 -47.77 -11.78 -27.19
CA ASP A 111 -48.71 -11.26 -28.16
C ASP A 111 -49.96 -10.69 -27.47
N GLU A 112 -50.33 -9.53 -27.99
CA GLU A 112 -51.57 -8.83 -27.71
C GLU A 112 -52.77 -9.74 -28.05
N ASP A 113 -53.24 -10.52 -27.07
CA ASP A 113 -54.60 -11.05 -27.09
C ASP A 113 -55.35 -10.46 -25.90
N GLU A 114 -56.29 -9.57 -26.23
CA GLU A 114 -57.33 -9.03 -25.36
C GLU A 114 -58.04 -10.17 -24.59
N ILE A 115 -57.62 -10.42 -23.36
CA ILE A 115 -58.47 -11.09 -22.37
C ILE A 115 -58.83 -10.04 -21.33
N ASN A 116 -59.99 -9.43 -21.55
CA ASN A 116 -60.66 -8.58 -20.59
C ASN A 116 -61.16 -9.48 -19.44
N PHE A 117 -60.28 -9.78 -18.50
CA PHE A 117 -60.62 -10.50 -17.29
C PHE A 117 -61.03 -9.44 -16.25
N ASP A 118 -62.34 -9.18 -16.18
CA ASP A 118 -62.95 -8.51 -15.04
C ASP A 118 -62.56 -9.28 -13.78
N ASP A 119 -61.56 -8.77 -13.04
CA ASP A 119 -61.14 -9.29 -11.75
C ASP A 119 -62.14 -8.80 -10.68
N PRO A 120 -62.96 -9.70 -10.11
CA PRO A 120 -63.93 -9.35 -9.07
C PRO A 120 -63.29 -9.15 -7.69
N PHE A 121 -61.95 -9.11 -7.58
CA PHE A 121 -61.21 -8.91 -6.33
C PHE A 121 -60.37 -7.62 -6.28
N ALA A 122 -60.62 -6.66 -7.17
CA ALA A 122 -60.19 -5.28 -6.96
C ALA A 122 -61.01 -4.63 -5.82
N GLU A 123 -60.87 -5.17 -4.61
CA GLU A 123 -61.33 -4.58 -3.37
C GLU A 123 -60.09 -4.01 -2.67
N ASP A 124 -60.02 -2.68 -2.70
CA ASP A 124 -59.27 -1.76 -1.86
C ASP A 124 -58.37 -2.40 -0.78
N GLY A 125 -57.05 -2.33 -1.01
CA GLY A 125 -56.03 -2.74 -0.05
C GLY A 125 -54.82 -1.83 -0.12
N ASP A 126 -54.97 -0.63 0.44
CA ASP A 126 -53.87 0.23 0.89
C ASP A 126 -53.06 -0.50 1.96
N ASP A 127 -52.00 -1.19 1.54
CA ASP A 127 -50.96 -1.68 2.44
C ASP A 127 -49.60 -1.35 1.81
N SER A 128 -49.23 -0.08 1.94
CA SER A 128 -47.83 0.35 1.88
C SER A 128 -47.11 -0.20 3.12
N ALA A 129 -46.83 -1.50 3.10
CA ALA A 129 -45.92 -2.14 4.03
C ALA A 129 -44.52 -1.56 3.79
N GLY A 130 -44.08 -0.73 4.74
CA GLY A 130 -42.70 -0.31 4.84
C GLY A 130 -41.80 -1.53 4.91
N PHE A 131 -40.94 -1.68 3.91
CA PHE A 131 -39.75 -2.52 4.01
C PHE A 131 -38.78 -1.79 4.95
N ASP A 132 -38.98 -1.99 6.25
CA ASP A 132 -37.94 -1.77 7.25
C ASP A 132 -36.95 -2.97 7.15
N ASP A 133 -36.09 -2.95 6.12
CA ASP A 133 -35.02 -3.93 5.87
C ASP A 133 -33.82 -3.75 6.83
N ASP A 134 -34.09 -3.63 8.14
CA ASP A 134 -33.08 -3.66 9.21
C ASP A 134 -33.13 -4.98 10.01
N GLU A 135 -33.75 -6.03 9.47
CA GLU A 135 -33.67 -7.37 10.06
C GLU A 135 -32.26 -7.96 9.85
N ASP A 136 -31.38 -7.72 10.82
CA ASP A 136 -30.14 -8.48 10.99
C ASP A 136 -30.52 -9.97 11.11
N PRO A 137 -30.16 -10.83 10.13
CA PRO A 137 -30.58 -12.23 10.10
C PRO A 137 -30.01 -13.08 11.24
N PHE A 138 -29.21 -12.47 12.13
CA PHE A 138 -28.70 -13.10 13.35
C PHE A 138 -29.25 -12.49 14.64
N ALA A 139 -30.12 -11.47 14.58
CA ALA A 139 -30.76 -10.89 15.75
C ALA A 139 -31.61 -11.93 16.52
N GLU A 140 -32.26 -12.86 15.81
CA GLU A 140 -33.09 -13.91 16.40
C GLU A 140 -32.26 -14.95 17.19
N LEU A 141 -30.96 -15.07 16.92
CA LEU A 141 -30.05 -16.01 17.60
C LEU A 141 -29.46 -15.46 18.91
N LEU A 142 -29.63 -14.16 19.19
CA LEU A 142 -28.95 -13.47 20.30
C LEU A 142 -29.87 -13.11 21.48
N GLU A 143 -31.19 -13.28 21.38
CA GLU A 143 -32.11 -12.86 22.45
C GLU A 143 -32.18 -13.82 23.67
N GLU A 144 -31.57 -15.01 23.66
CA GLU A 144 -31.70 -15.95 24.79
C GLU A 144 -30.68 -15.81 25.95
N GLU A 145 -29.54 -15.13 25.79
CA GLU A 145 -28.42 -15.23 26.78
C GLU A 145 -28.15 -13.94 27.61
N GLY A 146 -29.14 -13.05 27.75
CA GLY A 146 -28.92 -11.68 28.23
C GLY A 146 -29.39 -11.29 29.64
N LYS A 147 -29.47 -12.19 30.64
CA LYS A 147 -30.04 -11.84 31.98
C LYS A 147 -29.23 -12.33 33.18
N LYS A 148 -28.03 -11.78 33.44
CA LYS A 148 -27.41 -11.85 34.80
C LYS A 148 -26.74 -10.54 35.23
N GLY A 149 -27.36 -9.92 36.24
CA GLY A 149 -26.99 -8.64 36.84
C GLY A 149 -25.69 -8.65 37.65
N LYS A 150 -24.97 -7.54 37.55
CA LYS A 150 -23.69 -7.23 38.19
C LYS A 150 -23.94 -6.54 39.54
N LYS A 151 -23.52 -7.13 40.66
CA LYS A 151 -23.56 -6.50 42.00
C LYS A 151 -22.24 -5.80 42.33
N GLY A 152 -22.39 -4.65 43.00
CA GLY A 152 -21.40 -3.59 43.20
C GLY A 152 -20.14 -3.92 44.02
N LYS A 153 -19.16 -3.02 43.91
CA LYS A 153 -18.03 -2.87 44.84
C LYS A 153 -18.10 -1.51 45.53
N LYS A 154 -18.07 -1.56 46.87
CA LYS A 154 -18.01 -0.41 47.78
C LYS A 154 -16.55 0.03 48.03
N ALA A 155 -16.43 1.32 48.29
CA ALA A 155 -15.25 2.09 48.68
C ALA A 155 -14.65 1.74 50.04
N LYS A 156 -13.40 2.22 50.28
CA LYS A 156 -12.82 2.85 51.50
C LYS A 156 -11.30 3.02 51.28
N ALA A 157 -10.67 4.19 51.33
CA ALA A 157 -10.52 5.24 52.36
C ALA A 157 -9.30 5.04 53.31
N SER A 158 -8.40 6.03 53.22
CA SER A 158 -7.62 6.70 54.30
C SER A 158 -6.45 6.02 55.03
N GLY A 159 -5.42 6.83 55.32
CA GLY A 159 -4.36 6.62 56.34
C GLY A 159 -3.06 7.32 55.91
N SER A 160 -2.83 8.60 56.21
CA SER A 160 -2.33 9.23 57.45
C SER A 160 -0.86 8.92 57.83
N GLU A 161 -0.05 9.98 57.73
CA GLU A 161 1.11 10.37 58.56
C GLU A 161 2.27 9.39 58.85
N LYS A 162 3.49 9.84 58.51
CA LYS A 162 4.55 10.13 59.49
C LYS A 162 5.73 10.86 58.84
N ARG A 163 5.95 12.12 59.25
CA ARG A 163 7.13 12.93 58.92
C ARG A 163 8.39 12.31 59.53
N LYS A 164 9.16 11.55 58.75
CA LYS A 164 10.60 11.36 58.96
C LYS A 164 11.34 12.41 58.13
N ARG A 165 12.20 13.22 58.77
CA ARG A 165 13.14 14.11 58.08
C ARG A 165 13.96 13.26 57.12
N SER A 166 13.66 13.43 55.83
CA SER A 166 13.97 12.43 54.82
C SER A 166 15.36 12.64 54.23
N PRO A 167 16.07 11.55 53.87
CA PRO A 167 17.26 11.58 53.02
C PRO A 167 16.95 12.03 51.56
N LEU A 168 15.80 12.68 51.35
CA LEU A 168 15.30 13.12 50.07
C LEU A 168 16.16 14.27 49.50
N ARG A 169 16.71 15.13 50.36
CA ARG A 169 17.62 16.20 49.91
C ARG A 169 18.92 15.65 49.34
N THR A 170 19.47 14.59 49.93
CA THR A 170 20.66 13.90 49.41
C THR A 170 20.35 13.13 48.13
N LEU A 171 19.17 12.52 48.01
CA LEU A 171 18.75 11.82 46.80
C LEU A 171 18.49 12.77 45.63
N LEU A 172 17.90 13.94 45.90
CA LEU A 172 17.63 14.97 44.88
C LEU A 172 18.93 15.60 44.36
N LEU A 173 19.93 15.83 45.22
CA LEU A 173 21.26 16.28 44.80
C LEU A 173 21.98 15.26 43.90
N LEU A 174 21.91 13.96 44.24
CA LEU A 174 22.48 12.91 43.40
C LEU A 174 21.80 12.84 42.03
N LEU A 175 20.47 12.98 41.99
CA LEU A 175 19.70 12.94 40.75
C LEU A 175 20.05 14.12 39.83
N VAL A 176 20.20 15.33 40.39
CA VAL A 176 20.66 16.51 39.64
C VAL A 176 22.07 16.30 39.08
N LEU A 177 22.98 15.69 39.85
CA LEU A 177 24.35 15.44 39.41
C LEU A 177 24.41 14.42 38.26
N VAL A 178 23.59 13.35 38.33
CA VAL A 178 23.45 12.39 37.22
C VAL A 178 22.89 13.08 35.98
N LEU A 179 21.89 13.95 36.13
CA LEU A 179 21.28 14.65 35.00
C LEU A 179 22.28 15.60 34.32
N VAL A 180 23.09 16.32 35.09
CA VAL A 180 24.19 17.15 34.56
C VAL A 180 25.25 16.29 33.85
N ALA A 181 25.60 15.13 34.39
CA ALA A 181 26.56 14.21 33.74
C ALA A 181 26.02 13.66 32.42
N VAL A 182 24.72 13.32 32.34
CA VAL A 182 24.07 12.88 31.10
C VAL A 182 24.04 14.01 30.06
N VAL A 183 23.69 15.23 30.45
CA VAL A 183 23.72 16.39 29.55
C VAL A 183 25.14 16.66 29.05
N ALA A 184 26.15 16.59 29.92
CA ALA A 184 27.54 16.74 29.53
C ALA A 184 28.01 15.62 28.57
N LEU A 185 27.56 14.38 28.78
CA LEU A 185 27.84 13.25 27.88
C LEU A 185 27.17 13.45 26.52
N VAL A 186 25.93 13.94 26.48
CA VAL A 186 25.23 14.28 25.24
C VAL A 186 25.93 15.41 24.49
N ILE A 187 26.43 16.43 25.18
CA ILE A 187 27.21 17.52 24.55
C ILE A 187 28.55 16.98 24.03
N LEU A 188 29.23 16.10 24.77
CA LEU A 188 30.50 15.50 24.35
C LEU A 188 30.34 14.49 23.20
N MET A 189 29.19 13.81 23.10
CA MET A 189 28.91 12.89 22.00
C MET A 189 28.19 13.53 20.81
N GLY A 190 27.49 14.65 21.02
CA GLY A 190 26.76 15.40 19.99
C GLY A 190 27.62 16.39 19.18
N GLY A 191 28.93 16.45 19.45
CA GLY A 191 29.87 17.33 18.77
C GLY A 191 30.57 16.72 17.54
N LYS A 192 29.99 15.69 16.91
CA LYS A 192 30.28 15.45 15.49
C LYS A 192 29.40 16.42 14.74
N GLU A 193 30.00 17.56 14.39
CA GLU A 193 29.52 18.39 13.29
C GLU A 193 29.39 17.45 12.10
N ASP A 194 28.16 16.98 11.84
CA ASP A 194 27.80 16.49 10.52
C ASP A 194 28.19 17.64 9.61
N LYS A 195 29.28 17.46 8.87
CA LYS A 195 29.60 18.32 7.74
C LYS A 195 28.29 18.45 7.01
N GLY A 196 27.73 19.66 7.02
CA GLY A 196 26.43 19.92 6.41
C GLY A 196 26.45 19.18 5.09
N VAL A 197 25.48 18.28 4.93
CA VAL A 197 25.20 17.64 3.65
C VAL A 197 25.16 18.81 2.69
N GLU A 198 26.25 19.02 1.95
CA GLU A 198 26.27 19.99 0.88
C GLU A 198 25.13 19.52 0.00
N ASP A 199 24.01 20.27 0.03
CA ASP A 199 22.77 19.99 -0.68
C ASP A 199 23.16 19.31 -1.97
N ALA A 200 22.86 18.01 -2.08
CA ALA A 200 23.39 17.12 -3.09
C ALA A 200 23.20 17.79 -4.45
N ALA A 201 24.25 18.50 -4.88
CA ALA A 201 24.08 19.55 -5.87
C ALA A 201 23.45 18.92 -7.10
N ALA A 202 22.47 19.63 -7.68
CA ALA A 202 21.84 19.21 -8.93
C ALA A 202 22.95 18.67 -9.84
N ILE A 203 22.85 17.40 -10.24
CA ILE A 203 23.90 16.69 -10.98
C ILE A 203 24.33 17.60 -12.11
N ALA A 204 25.51 18.22 -11.98
CA ALA A 204 26.00 19.13 -12.98
C ALA A 204 26.26 18.27 -14.21
N PRO A 205 25.55 18.47 -15.33
CA PRO A 205 25.78 17.68 -16.51
C PRO A 205 27.24 17.87 -16.91
N VAL A 206 28.01 16.79 -16.89
CA VAL A 206 29.39 16.82 -17.37
C VAL A 206 29.31 17.19 -18.84
N THR A 207 29.94 18.30 -19.23
CA THR A 207 30.05 18.68 -20.63
C THR A 207 30.89 17.63 -21.32
N VAL A 208 30.25 16.77 -22.10
CA VAL A 208 30.96 15.71 -22.78
C VAL A 208 31.54 16.26 -24.08
N ASP A 209 32.87 16.36 -24.14
CA ASP A 209 33.61 16.80 -25.33
C ASP A 209 33.61 15.74 -26.47
N GLN A 210 33.06 14.56 -26.22
CA GLN A 210 33.01 13.46 -27.19
C GLN A 210 31.63 13.33 -27.85
N ILE A 211 31.63 13.36 -29.19
CA ILE A 211 30.43 13.21 -30.03
C ILE A 211 29.74 11.86 -29.77
N GLU A 212 30.49 10.77 -29.56
CA GLU A 212 29.88 9.43 -29.38
C GLU A 212 29.05 9.32 -28.09
N LEU A 213 29.46 10.00 -27.01
CA LEU A 213 28.69 10.01 -25.76
C LEU A 213 27.37 10.79 -25.90
N GLN A 214 27.35 11.83 -26.74
CA GLN A 214 26.13 12.59 -27.03
C GLN A 214 25.09 11.73 -27.73
N ASP A 215 25.52 10.85 -28.65
CA ASP A 215 24.62 9.92 -29.33
C ASP A 215 24.00 8.91 -28.34
N ILE A 216 24.77 8.40 -27.38
CA ILE A 216 24.23 7.54 -26.31
C ILE A 216 23.31 8.31 -25.38
N LEU A 217 23.67 9.54 -25.01
CA LEU A 217 22.83 10.37 -24.15
C LEU A 217 21.49 10.66 -24.83
N ALA A 218 21.52 10.99 -26.12
CA ALA A 218 20.33 11.24 -26.93
C ALA A 218 19.51 9.96 -27.12
N ALA A 219 20.15 8.82 -27.42
CA ALA A 219 19.47 7.53 -27.58
C ALA A 219 18.86 7.04 -26.27
N THR A 220 19.58 7.21 -25.15
CA THR A 220 19.09 6.86 -23.80
C THR A 220 17.95 7.79 -23.42
N SER A 221 18.09 9.10 -23.56
CA SER A 221 17.02 10.06 -23.26
C SER A 221 15.79 9.79 -24.12
N SER A 222 15.96 9.59 -25.43
CA SER A 222 14.87 9.22 -26.33
C SER A 222 14.23 7.91 -25.93
N SER A 223 15.00 6.94 -25.42
CA SER A 223 14.48 5.67 -24.95
C SER A 223 13.80 5.78 -23.60
N VAL A 224 14.25 6.65 -22.70
CA VAL A 224 13.58 6.92 -21.43
C VAL A 224 12.25 7.60 -21.74
N SER A 225 12.25 8.65 -22.57
CA SER A 225 11.04 9.33 -23.02
C SER A 225 10.09 8.44 -23.83
N ALA A 226 10.60 7.62 -24.75
CA ALA A 226 9.79 6.73 -25.59
C ALA A 226 9.42 5.42 -24.92
N SER A 227 10.19 4.98 -23.91
CA SER A 227 9.80 3.83 -23.12
C SER A 227 8.50 4.12 -22.39
N THR A 228 8.14 5.41 -22.18
CA THR A 228 6.91 5.86 -21.50
C THR A 228 6.47 4.81 -20.51
N SER A 229 7.41 4.32 -19.71
CA SER A 229 7.01 3.56 -18.55
C SER A 229 6.21 4.60 -17.80
N PRO A 230 4.94 4.32 -17.43
CA PRO A 230 4.10 5.28 -16.71
C PRO A 230 4.77 5.84 -15.44
N ASN A 231 5.93 5.29 -15.09
CA ASN A 231 6.70 5.42 -13.89
C ASN A 231 7.74 6.58 -13.85
N PHE A 232 8.20 7.20 -14.96
CA PHE A 232 9.27 8.26 -14.90
C PHE A 232 8.85 9.72 -15.18
N GLY A 233 7.61 9.96 -15.60
CA GLY A 233 7.07 11.31 -15.83
C GLY A 233 7.60 12.02 -17.10
N PRO A 234 7.04 13.21 -17.44
CA PRO A 234 7.31 13.90 -18.72
C PRO A 234 8.70 14.54 -18.83
N ASN A 235 9.44 14.67 -17.72
CA ASN A 235 10.77 15.28 -17.68
C ASN A 235 11.88 14.24 -17.46
N SER A 236 11.62 13.01 -17.90
CA SER A 236 12.57 11.92 -17.79
C SER A 236 13.68 12.04 -18.84
N GLY A 237 14.92 11.79 -18.46
CA GLY A 237 16.09 11.88 -19.33
C GLY A 237 17.25 11.04 -18.84
N ALA A 238 18.43 11.25 -19.42
CA ALA A 238 19.67 10.66 -18.91
C ALA A 238 20.76 11.71 -18.75
N VAL A 239 21.67 11.49 -17.81
CA VAL A 239 22.81 12.37 -17.55
C VAL A 239 24.04 11.53 -17.15
N TYR A 240 25.23 12.06 -17.40
CA TYR A 240 26.48 11.51 -16.85
C TYR A 240 26.94 12.33 -15.65
N ALA A 241 27.39 11.64 -14.61
CA ALA A 241 28.01 12.24 -13.44
C ALA A 241 29.15 11.38 -12.93
N ASP A 242 30.17 12.00 -12.34
CA ASP A 242 31.22 11.27 -11.63
C ASP A 242 30.75 10.96 -10.21
N THR A 243 30.86 9.69 -9.80
CA THR A 243 30.46 9.19 -8.48
C THR A 243 31.61 8.46 -7.80
N SER A 244 31.38 7.89 -6.61
CA SER A 244 32.38 7.06 -5.93
C SER A 244 32.72 5.75 -6.69
N VAL A 245 31.90 5.33 -7.64
CA VAL A 245 32.21 4.18 -8.53
C VAL A 245 32.78 4.63 -9.87
N GLY A 246 32.96 5.94 -10.08
CA GLY A 246 33.45 6.54 -11.31
C GLY A 246 32.37 7.19 -12.17
N ARG A 247 32.65 7.38 -13.46
CA ARG A 247 31.70 7.97 -14.40
C ARG A 247 30.47 7.08 -14.50
N THR A 248 29.30 7.62 -14.18
CA THR A 248 28.06 6.88 -14.00
C THR A 248 26.97 7.46 -14.92
N LEU A 249 26.27 6.59 -15.64
CA LEU A 249 25.08 6.96 -16.41
C LEU A 249 23.86 6.93 -15.49
N PHE A 250 23.23 8.08 -15.27
CA PHE A 250 21.99 8.20 -14.50
C PHE A 250 20.79 8.30 -15.42
N VAL A 251 19.75 7.52 -15.14
CA VAL A 251 18.40 7.79 -15.63
C VAL A 251 17.74 8.77 -14.67
N GLN A 252 17.34 9.92 -15.19
CA GLN A 252 16.60 10.93 -14.45
C GLN A 252 15.10 10.75 -14.70
N GLY A 253 14.32 10.86 -13.63
CA GLY A 253 12.89 11.04 -13.75
C GLY A 253 12.34 11.82 -12.58
N CYS A 254 11.05 12.09 -12.64
CA CYS A 254 10.36 12.76 -11.56
C CYS A 254 9.13 11.96 -11.11
N VAL A 255 8.81 12.07 -9.82
CA VAL A 255 7.57 11.52 -9.25
C VAL A 255 6.71 12.64 -8.69
N CYS A 256 5.40 12.40 -8.74
CA CYS A 256 4.40 13.30 -8.21
C CYS A 256 4.16 12.99 -6.73
N THR A 257 4.58 13.89 -5.85
CA THR A 257 4.32 13.78 -4.40
C THR A 257 3.02 14.46 -3.98
N SER A 258 2.44 15.30 -4.84
CA SER A 258 1.14 15.95 -4.63
C SER A 258 0.03 15.19 -5.35
N ALA A 259 -1.16 15.14 -4.75
CA ALA A 259 -2.37 14.59 -5.35
C ALA A 259 -2.79 15.30 -6.65
N ASP A 260 -2.37 16.57 -6.84
CA ASP A 260 -2.75 17.39 -7.99
C ASP A 260 -1.80 17.20 -9.20
N CYS A 261 -0.75 16.39 -9.05
CA CYS A 261 0.28 16.22 -10.08
C CYS A 261 -0.04 15.00 -10.95
N GLN A 262 -0.12 15.21 -12.27
CA GLN A 262 -0.30 14.13 -13.24
C GLN A 262 1.03 13.42 -13.47
N GLY A 263 1.22 12.30 -12.78
CA GLY A 263 2.41 11.48 -12.90
C GLY A 263 2.50 10.36 -11.87
N PRO A 264 3.55 9.55 -11.94
CA PRO A 264 3.72 8.36 -11.12
C PRO A 264 3.87 8.72 -9.64
N HIS A 265 3.11 8.03 -8.79
CA HIS A 265 3.12 8.22 -7.34
C HIS A 265 4.33 7.53 -6.69
N PRO A 266 4.92 8.09 -5.61
CA PRO A 266 6.09 7.53 -4.92
C PRO A 266 5.91 6.18 -4.21
N ASP A 267 4.74 5.53 -4.32
CA ASP A 267 4.39 4.33 -3.54
C ASP A 267 5.33 3.14 -3.75
N ASN A 268 6.15 3.19 -4.81
CA ASN A 268 7.21 2.21 -5.01
C ASN A 268 8.49 2.83 -5.60
N LEU A 269 9.05 3.84 -4.92
CA LEU A 269 10.36 4.44 -5.27
C LEU A 269 11.45 3.37 -5.51
N ALA A 270 11.44 2.27 -4.76
CA ALA A 270 12.41 1.18 -4.93
C ALA A 270 12.25 0.41 -6.24
N ALA A 271 11.01 0.18 -6.70
CA ALA A 271 10.76 -0.41 -8.02
C ALA A 271 11.12 0.56 -9.14
N LEU A 272 10.77 1.83 -9.00
CA LEU A 272 11.14 2.88 -9.95
C LEU A 272 12.66 2.98 -10.08
N ALA A 273 13.36 3.03 -8.96
CA ALA A 273 14.82 3.06 -8.93
C ALA A 273 15.44 1.86 -9.65
N PHE A 274 14.87 0.67 -9.43
CA PHE A 274 15.34 -0.57 -10.04
C PHE A 274 15.11 -0.58 -11.55
N GLU A 275 13.96 -0.11 -12.00
CA GLU A 275 13.65 0.04 -13.42
C GLU A 275 14.63 1.01 -14.11
N GLY A 276 14.93 2.13 -13.46
CA GLY A 276 15.86 3.14 -13.99
C GLY A 276 17.27 2.60 -14.14
N ILE A 277 17.75 1.88 -13.13
CA ILE A 277 19.06 1.23 -13.16
C ILE A 277 19.13 0.15 -14.26
N ASN A 278 18.08 -0.66 -14.43
CA ASN A 278 18.04 -1.67 -15.50
C ASN A 278 17.99 -1.06 -16.90
N LEU A 279 17.25 0.05 -17.06
CA LEU A 279 17.22 0.78 -18.31
C LEU A 279 18.60 1.34 -18.66
N ALA A 280 19.29 1.96 -17.70
CA ALA A 280 20.67 2.43 -17.87
C ALA A 280 21.63 1.27 -18.25
N ALA A 281 21.55 0.15 -17.51
CA ALA A 281 22.37 -1.04 -17.74
C ALA A 281 22.18 -1.64 -19.14
N SER A 282 20.94 -1.76 -19.60
CA SER A 282 20.62 -2.26 -20.94
C SER A 282 21.22 -1.36 -22.04
N ARG A 283 21.24 -0.05 -21.83
CA ARG A 283 21.81 0.91 -22.80
C ARG A 283 23.32 0.81 -22.88
N ILE A 284 24.00 0.73 -21.75
CA ILE A 284 25.46 0.54 -21.71
C ILE A 284 25.85 -0.81 -22.30
N SER A 285 25.08 -1.86 -22.05
CA SER A 285 25.38 -3.20 -22.57
C SER A 285 25.41 -3.22 -24.11
N ASN A 286 24.56 -2.40 -24.74
CA ASN A 286 24.45 -2.23 -26.19
C ASN A 286 25.34 -1.10 -26.77
N ALA A 287 26.08 -0.39 -25.93
CA ALA A 287 26.96 0.70 -26.35
C ALA A 287 28.24 0.18 -27.04
N PRO A 288 28.86 0.96 -27.94
CA PRO A 288 30.21 0.70 -28.43
C PRO A 288 31.23 0.57 -27.30
N GLU A 289 32.26 -0.26 -27.52
CA GLU A 289 33.29 -0.54 -26.51
C GLU A 289 34.05 0.71 -26.03
N SER A 290 34.22 1.71 -26.90
CA SER A 290 34.82 3.01 -26.53
C SER A 290 34.11 3.61 -25.32
N ILE A 291 32.78 3.63 -25.36
CA ILE A 291 31.95 4.24 -24.31
C ILE A 291 31.80 3.32 -23.09
N ARG A 292 31.66 2.00 -23.31
CA ARG A 292 31.58 1.03 -22.20
C ARG A 292 32.82 1.08 -21.31
N SER A 293 33.99 1.35 -21.89
CA SER A 293 35.23 1.46 -21.13
C SER A 293 35.33 2.74 -20.28
N GLU A 294 34.59 3.79 -20.63
CA GLU A 294 34.57 5.05 -19.88
C GLU A 294 33.55 5.04 -18.74
N ILE A 295 32.43 4.33 -18.89
CA ILE A 295 31.38 4.28 -17.89
C ILE A 295 31.68 3.14 -16.90
N GLN A 296 31.71 3.46 -15.62
CA GLN A 296 32.07 2.53 -14.54
C GLN A 296 30.86 2.14 -13.67
N GLY A 297 29.76 2.89 -13.78
CA GLY A 297 28.52 2.61 -13.07
C GLY A 297 27.25 3.03 -13.79
N VAL A 298 26.11 2.60 -13.23
CA VAL A 298 24.77 3.03 -13.61
C VAL A 298 24.00 3.49 -12.40
N GLY A 299 23.08 4.43 -12.59
CA GLY A 299 22.28 4.96 -11.51
C GLY A 299 20.92 5.48 -11.94
N VAL A 300 20.18 5.91 -10.95
CA VAL A 300 18.88 6.55 -11.08
C VAL A 300 18.83 7.77 -10.18
N ASN A 301 18.24 8.85 -10.69
CA ASN A 301 18.01 10.08 -9.95
C ASN A 301 16.54 10.46 -10.08
N ILE A 302 15.80 10.32 -8.99
CA ILE A 302 14.36 10.59 -8.91
C ILE A 302 14.16 11.93 -8.20
N THR A 303 13.51 12.86 -8.88
CA THR A 303 13.24 14.21 -8.39
C THR A 303 11.73 14.45 -8.19
N SER A 304 11.37 15.55 -7.54
CA SER A 304 9.97 16.00 -7.49
C SER A 304 9.54 16.58 -8.85
N CYS A 305 8.37 16.22 -9.37
CA CYS A 305 7.84 16.83 -10.61
C CYS A 305 7.35 18.28 -10.44
N VAL A 306 7.45 18.87 -9.24
CA VAL A 306 7.00 20.25 -8.99
C VAL A 306 7.85 21.23 -9.80
N ALA A 307 7.20 22.08 -10.61
CA ALA A 307 7.89 23.04 -11.46
C ALA A 307 8.86 23.92 -10.64
N GLY A 308 10.15 23.89 -11.01
CA GLY A 308 11.21 24.64 -10.33
C GLY A 308 11.83 23.96 -9.10
N SER A 309 11.31 22.80 -8.67
CA SER A 309 12.00 21.98 -7.66
C SER A 309 13.14 21.21 -8.32
N THR A 310 14.32 21.28 -7.70
CA THR A 310 15.45 20.38 -8.00
C THR A 310 15.63 19.36 -6.88
N ASP A 311 14.60 19.15 -6.07
CA ASP A 311 14.67 18.29 -4.89
C ASP A 311 14.83 16.85 -5.35
N THR A 312 16.00 16.29 -5.03
CA THR A 312 16.29 14.88 -5.24
C THR A 312 15.59 14.09 -4.15
N LEU A 313 14.58 13.31 -4.52
CA LEU A 313 13.83 12.46 -3.61
C LEU A 313 14.57 11.13 -3.37
N TYR A 314 15.27 10.64 -4.39
CA TYR A 314 16.01 9.40 -4.31
C TYR A 314 17.13 9.35 -5.35
N ARG A 315 18.35 9.08 -4.92
CA ARG A 315 19.47 8.80 -5.81
C ARG A 315 20.16 7.51 -5.39
N ALA A 316 20.36 6.63 -6.35
CA ALA A 316 21.13 5.41 -6.15
C ALA A 316 21.93 5.06 -7.39
N PHE A 317 23.10 4.45 -7.19
CA PHE A 317 23.93 3.95 -8.27
C PHE A 317 24.69 2.71 -7.85
N VAL A 318 25.20 1.97 -8.83
CA VAL A 318 25.90 0.72 -8.64
C VAL A 318 26.97 0.54 -9.73
N ASP A 319 28.05 -0.16 -9.40
CA ASP A 319 29.11 -0.49 -10.35
C ASP A 319 28.63 -1.48 -11.43
N LEU A 320 29.25 -1.43 -12.61
CA LEU A 320 28.89 -2.31 -13.73
C LEU A 320 29.15 -3.80 -13.46
N THR A 321 30.03 -4.15 -12.51
CA THR A 321 30.30 -5.56 -12.18
C THR A 321 29.08 -6.15 -11.48
N ALA A 322 28.47 -5.44 -10.54
CA ALA A 322 27.22 -5.85 -9.90
C ALA A 322 26.06 -5.98 -10.90
N VAL A 323 26.00 -5.13 -11.93
CA VAL A 323 25.00 -5.24 -13.01
C VAL A 323 25.17 -6.55 -13.78
N ASN A 324 26.40 -6.92 -14.12
CA ASN A 324 26.71 -8.17 -14.83
C ASN A 324 26.46 -9.41 -13.95
N GLU A 325 26.75 -9.33 -12.65
CA GLU A 325 26.37 -10.37 -11.69
C GLU A 325 24.84 -10.51 -11.58
N PHE A 326 24.11 -9.39 -11.59
CA PHE A 326 22.65 -9.42 -11.56
C PHE A 326 22.05 -10.00 -12.83
N SER A 327 22.58 -9.66 -14.01
CA SER A 327 22.08 -10.20 -15.29
C SER A 327 22.24 -11.72 -15.41
N THR A 328 23.21 -12.29 -14.68
CA THR A 328 23.45 -13.73 -14.63
C THR A 328 22.71 -14.44 -13.51
N SER A 329 22.61 -13.83 -12.32
CA SER A 329 21.98 -14.45 -11.15
C SER A 329 20.47 -14.24 -11.06
N GLY A 330 19.95 -13.10 -11.53
CA GLY A 330 18.57 -12.65 -11.31
C GLY A 330 18.24 -12.32 -9.84
N ASP A 331 19.22 -12.34 -8.93
CA ASP A 331 18.99 -12.06 -7.51
C ASP A 331 18.86 -10.56 -7.25
N ARG A 332 17.61 -10.10 -7.23
CA ARG A 332 17.27 -8.70 -6.99
C ARG A 332 17.71 -8.20 -5.61
N ALA A 333 17.62 -9.04 -4.57
CA ALA A 333 17.91 -8.60 -3.20
C ALA A 333 19.41 -8.33 -3.04
N THR A 334 20.24 -9.25 -3.53
CA THR A 334 21.70 -9.08 -3.52
C THR A 334 22.13 -7.88 -4.38
N PHE A 335 21.51 -7.68 -5.55
CA PHE A 335 21.80 -6.53 -6.38
C PHE A 335 21.47 -5.19 -5.70
N GLN A 336 20.28 -5.08 -5.11
CA GLN A 336 19.86 -3.87 -4.39
C GLN A 336 20.72 -3.57 -3.15
N ALA A 337 21.26 -4.60 -2.50
CA ALA A 337 22.17 -4.43 -1.36
C ALA A 337 23.51 -3.79 -1.75
N ARG A 338 23.89 -3.83 -3.04
CA ARG A 338 25.12 -3.21 -3.54
C ARG A 338 24.94 -1.75 -3.97
N TRP A 339 23.72 -1.22 -3.92
CA TRP A 339 23.46 0.16 -4.31
C TRP A 339 24.07 1.14 -3.30
N VAL A 340 24.81 2.11 -3.81
CA VAL A 340 25.24 3.28 -3.05
C VAL A 340 24.12 4.31 -3.14
N LYS A 341 23.58 4.71 -1.99
CA LYS A 341 22.51 5.71 -1.89
C LYS A 341 23.13 7.05 -1.54
N GLU A 342 22.80 8.07 -2.32
CA GLU A 342 23.09 9.47 -2.02
C GLU A 342 21.76 10.14 -1.67
N GLY A 343 21.70 10.77 -0.50
CA GLY A 343 20.51 11.42 0.04
C GLY A 343 20.75 12.89 0.29
#